data_AF-A0A2E7M7K0-F1
#
_entry.id   AF-A0A2E7M7K0-F1
#
_cell.length_a   1.000
_cell.length_b   1.000
_cell.length_c   1.000
_cell.angle_alpha   90.00
_cell.angle_beta   90.00
_cell.angle_gamma   90.00
#
_symmetry.space_group_name_H-M   'P 1'
#
loop_
_entity.id
_entity.type
_entity.pdbx_description
1 polymer ?
#
loop_
_entity_poly.entity_id
_entity_poly.type
_entity_poly.pdbx_seq_one_letter_code
_entity_poly.pdbx_strand_id
1 'polypeptide(L)'
;MDDALDVTTTLAENVRRARSYGRSRLMVVVSADNCPGCEQLAEQLGQPPLRQLLLESAYVCRLKVGDLYANPPSSIRIGSWTLRSPGFPTSWLWDIDDDGLHFVALALGPLSHHEPEDDISRLLAGTSYRVPEAAGITIRATSPDQDHPLDESNGYWARFSVPLEQLEDSSSQQ
;
A
#
# COMPACT_ATOMS: atom_id res chain seq x y z
N MET A 1 8.71 16.93 12.79
CA MET A 1 7.68 15.94 13.15
C MET A 1 7.19 15.39 11.83
N ASP A 2 7.54 14.15 11.49
CA ASP A 2 6.92 13.48 10.35
C ASP A 2 5.43 13.33 10.67
N ASP A 3 4.61 14.06 9.93
CA ASP A 3 3.16 13.98 10.04
C ASP A 3 2.72 12.73 9.29
N ALA A 4 2.76 11.58 9.98
CA ALA A 4 2.33 10.30 9.45
C ALA A 4 0.85 10.12 9.76
N LEU A 5 0.05 9.82 8.73
CA LEU A 5 -1.37 9.49 8.93
C LEU A 5 -1.45 8.10 9.59
N ASP A 6 -1.95 8.03 10.82
CA ASP A 6 -2.21 6.75 11.48
C ASP A 6 -3.42 6.08 10.84
N VAL A 7 -3.19 4.90 10.28
CA VAL A 7 -4.20 4.10 9.59
C VAL A 7 -4.33 2.71 10.20
N THR A 8 -3.79 2.51 11.40
CA THR A 8 -3.73 1.20 12.09
C THR A 8 -5.13 0.59 12.25
N THR A 9 -6.07 1.34 12.82
CA THR A 9 -7.46 0.87 13.01
C THR A 9 -8.16 0.64 11.67
N THR A 10 -7.95 1.51 10.69
CA THR A 10 -8.49 1.35 9.34
C THR A 10 -7.98 0.07 8.70
N LEU A 11 -6.68 -0.24 8.82
CA LEU A 11 -6.13 -1.48 8.28
C LEU A 11 -6.64 -2.71 9.03
N ALA A 12 -6.78 -2.66 10.35
CA ALA A 12 -7.37 -3.75 11.14
C ALA A 12 -8.79 -4.12 10.66
N GLU A 13 -9.63 -3.13 10.35
CA GLU A 13 -10.95 -3.36 9.77
C GLU A 13 -10.87 -3.97 8.36
N ASN A 14 -9.98 -3.46 7.52
CA ASN A 14 -9.83 -3.94 6.14
C ASN A 14 -9.21 -5.35 6.09
N VAL A 15 -8.35 -5.72 7.03
CA VAL A 15 -7.87 -7.11 7.21
C VAL A 15 -9.03 -8.04 7.56
N ARG A 16 -9.89 -7.65 8.51
CA ARG A 16 -11.09 -8.43 8.85
C ARG A 16 -12.02 -8.61 7.65
N ARG A 17 -12.25 -7.55 6.88
CA ARG A 17 -13.05 -7.61 5.64
C ARG A 17 -12.40 -8.52 4.59
N ALA A 18 -11.10 -8.36 4.35
CA ALA A 18 -10.34 -9.19 3.41
C ALA A 18 -10.52 -10.68 3.75
N ARG A 19 -10.30 -11.07 5.01
CA ARG A 19 -10.53 -12.43 5.50
C ARG A 19 -11.98 -12.90 5.33
N SER A 20 -12.99 -12.05 5.63
CA SER A 20 -14.40 -12.40 5.43
C SER A 20 -14.78 -12.67 3.96
N TYR A 21 -14.03 -12.10 3.02
CA TYR A 21 -14.18 -12.34 1.59
C TYR A 21 -13.27 -13.45 1.07
N GLY A 22 -12.56 -14.17 1.95
CA GLY A 22 -11.61 -15.22 1.57
C GLY A 22 -10.37 -14.70 0.85
N ARG A 23 -9.96 -13.44 1.10
CA ARG A 23 -8.75 -12.84 0.53
C ARG A 23 -7.58 -13.02 1.48
N SER A 24 -6.49 -13.56 0.96
CA SER A 24 -5.20 -13.70 1.67
C SER A 24 -4.28 -12.50 1.45
N ARG A 25 -4.73 -11.46 0.74
CA ARG A 25 -3.93 -10.27 0.45
C ARG A 25 -4.71 -8.98 0.65
N LEU A 26 -3.98 -7.95 1.05
CA LEU A 26 -4.45 -6.59 1.18
C LEU A 26 -3.59 -5.66 0.33
N MET A 27 -4.20 -4.97 -0.62
CA MET A 27 -3.57 -3.88 -1.36
C MET A 27 -4.03 -2.55 -0.78
N VAL A 28 -3.10 -1.83 -0.15
CA VAL A 28 -3.34 -0.50 0.43
C VAL A 28 -2.91 0.56 -0.57
N VAL A 29 -3.87 1.27 -1.15
CA VAL A 29 -3.64 2.36 -2.11
C VAL A 29 -3.69 3.69 -1.37
N VAL A 30 -2.54 4.32 -1.19
CA VAL A 30 -2.43 5.66 -0.61
C VAL A 30 -2.55 6.69 -1.73
N SER A 31 -3.50 7.61 -1.57
CA SER A 31 -3.89 8.60 -2.58
C SER A 31 -4.15 9.98 -1.96
N ALA A 32 -4.25 11.00 -2.80
CA ALA A 32 -4.60 12.36 -2.41
C ALA A 32 -5.79 12.88 -3.24
N ASP A 33 -6.50 13.89 -2.75
CA ASP A 33 -7.80 14.32 -3.31
C ASP A 33 -7.73 14.96 -4.70
N ASN A 34 -6.64 15.66 -5.02
CA ASN A 34 -6.45 16.39 -6.29
C ASN A 34 -5.27 15.82 -7.10
N CYS A 35 -5.19 14.50 -7.18
CA CYS A 35 -4.06 13.77 -7.74
C CYS A 35 -4.49 13.06 -9.04
N PRO A 36 -4.12 13.58 -10.23
CA PRO A 36 -4.53 12.97 -11.51
C PRO A 36 -4.09 11.51 -11.65
N GLY A 37 -2.89 11.17 -11.19
CA GLY A 37 -2.43 9.78 -11.18
C GLY A 37 -3.24 8.88 -10.24
N CYS A 38 -3.82 9.44 -9.17
CA CYS A 38 -4.66 8.71 -8.23
C CYS A 38 -6.05 8.44 -8.81
N GLU A 39 -6.61 9.41 -9.52
CA GLU A 39 -7.86 9.25 -10.29
C GLU A 39 -7.68 8.20 -11.39
N GLN A 40 -6.60 8.32 -12.16
CA GLN A 40 -6.23 7.35 -13.18
C GLN A 40 -6.10 5.93 -12.60
N LEU A 41 -5.37 5.76 -11.49
CA LEU A 41 -5.26 4.46 -10.83
C LEU A 41 -6.63 3.95 -10.36
N ALA A 42 -7.45 4.82 -9.77
CA ALA A 42 -8.78 4.44 -9.31
C ALA A 42 -9.69 3.94 -10.45
N GLU A 43 -9.59 4.56 -11.63
CA GLU A 43 -10.24 4.14 -12.87
C GLU A 43 -9.70 2.81 -13.36
N GLN A 44 -8.37 2.66 -13.48
CA GLN A 44 -7.70 1.42 -13.91
C GLN A 44 -8.14 0.23 -13.05
N LEU A 45 -8.12 0.37 -11.72
CA LEU A 45 -8.56 -0.68 -10.79
C LEU A 45 -10.07 -0.98 -10.87
N GLY A 46 -10.86 -0.06 -11.43
CA GLY A 46 -12.30 -0.22 -11.65
C GLY A 46 -12.63 -0.93 -12.98
N GLN A 47 -11.68 -1.03 -13.90
CA GLN A 47 -11.89 -1.67 -15.19
C GLN A 47 -12.20 -3.17 -15.00
N PRO A 48 -13.14 -3.75 -15.77
CA PRO A 48 -13.58 -5.14 -15.58
C PRO A 48 -12.47 -6.19 -15.43
N PRO A 49 -11.43 -6.25 -16.28
CA PRO A 49 -10.41 -7.29 -16.17
C PRO A 49 -9.58 -7.15 -14.88
N LEU A 50 -9.11 -5.95 -14.54
CA LEU A 50 -8.36 -5.71 -13.31
C LEU A 50 -9.22 -5.91 -12.07
N ARG A 51 -10.47 -5.45 -12.11
CA ARG A 51 -11.43 -5.62 -11.02
C ARG A 51 -11.66 -7.10 -10.74
N GLN A 52 -11.82 -7.94 -11.77
CA GLN A 52 -12.00 -9.37 -11.59
C GLN A 52 -10.75 -10.01 -10.97
N LEU A 53 -9.56 -9.71 -11.50
CA LEU A 53 -8.30 -10.22 -10.97
C LEU A 53 -8.09 -9.86 -9.49
N LEU A 54 -8.36 -8.61 -9.12
CA LEU A 54 -8.32 -8.16 -7.72
C LEU A 54 -9.39 -8.85 -6.87
N LEU A 55 -10.62 -8.93 -7.37
CA LEU A 55 -11.68 -9.66 -6.68
C LEU A 55 -11.34 -11.12 -6.45
N GLU A 56 -10.41 -11.73 -7.17
CA GLU A 56 -9.97 -13.10 -6.90
C GLU A 56 -8.76 -13.13 -5.96
N SER A 57 -7.87 -12.14 -6.04
CA SER A 57 -6.52 -12.21 -5.47
C SER A 57 -6.27 -11.32 -4.24
N ALA A 58 -6.91 -10.16 -4.12
CA ALA A 58 -6.60 -9.18 -3.08
C ALA A 58 -7.77 -8.28 -2.72
N TYR A 59 -7.90 -7.94 -1.44
CA TYR A 59 -8.79 -6.87 -1.01
C TYR A 59 -8.12 -5.50 -1.21
N VAL A 60 -8.83 -4.53 -1.80
CA VAL A 60 -8.28 -3.19 -2.04
C VAL A 60 -8.77 -2.21 -0.97
N CYS A 61 -7.86 -1.73 -0.14
CA CYS A 61 -8.09 -0.64 0.80
C CYS A 61 -7.59 0.68 0.19
N ARG A 62 -8.47 1.64 -0.03
CA ARG A 62 -8.09 2.97 -0.56
C ARG A 62 -8.03 3.97 0.60
N LEU A 63 -6.89 4.61 0.77
CA LEU A 63 -6.63 5.62 1.79
C LEU A 63 -6.45 6.97 1.10
N LYS A 64 -7.11 8.00 1.64
CA LYS A 64 -6.92 9.40 1.22
C LYS A 64 -6.18 10.15 2.31
N VAL A 65 -5.06 10.77 1.97
CA VAL A 65 -4.24 11.56 2.91
C VAL A 65 -4.59 13.05 2.93
N GLY A 66 -5.48 13.50 2.03
CA GLY A 66 -5.95 14.88 1.92
C GLY A 66 -5.57 15.55 0.60
N ASP A 67 -5.62 16.87 0.58
CA ASP A 67 -5.35 17.70 -0.60
C ASP A 67 -3.84 17.85 -0.84
N LEU A 68 -3.38 17.57 -2.08
CA LEU A 68 -1.98 17.77 -2.49
C LEU A 68 -1.48 19.20 -2.29
N TYR A 69 -2.35 20.21 -2.48
CA TYR A 69 -1.98 21.61 -2.31
C TYR A 69 -1.88 22.03 -0.84
N ALA A 70 -2.37 21.20 0.08
CA ALA A 70 -2.32 21.43 1.52
C ALA A 70 -1.14 20.72 2.21
N ASN A 71 -0.16 20.20 1.45
CA ASN A 71 0.98 19.42 1.96
C ASN A 71 0.52 18.23 2.82
N PRO A 72 -0.17 17.24 2.23
CA PRO A 72 -0.72 16.13 2.99
C PRO A 72 0.40 15.24 3.55
N PRO A 73 0.12 14.43 4.59
CA PRO A 73 1.02 13.40 5.10
C PRO A 73 1.67 12.58 3.99
N SER A 74 3.00 12.64 3.88
CA SER A 74 3.77 11.83 2.93
C SER A 74 4.12 10.43 3.46
N SER A 75 3.55 10.06 4.61
CA SER A 75 3.74 8.75 5.22
C SER A 75 2.46 8.28 5.90
N ILE A 76 2.33 6.97 6.00
CA ILE A 76 1.28 6.32 6.78
C ILE A 76 1.93 5.57 7.93
N ARG A 77 1.22 5.47 9.07
CA ARG A 77 1.62 4.66 10.22
C ARG A 77 0.67 3.49 10.40
N ILE A 78 1.23 2.29 10.57
CA ILE A 78 0.51 1.04 10.82
C ILE A 78 1.21 0.34 11.99
N GLY A 79 0.56 0.32 13.16
CA GLY A 79 1.21 -0.12 14.39
C GLY A 79 2.45 0.74 14.68
N SER A 80 3.61 0.09 14.85
CA SER A 80 4.90 0.77 15.04
C SER A 80 5.61 1.14 13.74
N TRP A 81 5.07 0.76 12.57
CA TRP A 81 5.69 1.01 11.27
C TRP A 81 5.25 2.32 10.65
N THR A 82 6.21 3.12 10.19
CA THR A 82 6.00 4.28 9.33
C THR A 82 6.46 3.93 7.92
N LEU A 83 5.56 4.11 6.95
CA LEU A 83 5.80 3.80 5.54
C LEU A 83 5.74 5.09 4.73
N ARG A 84 6.88 5.45 4.12
CA ARG A 84 6.98 6.68 3.35
C ARG A 84 6.42 6.50 1.94
N SER A 85 5.46 7.33 1.57
CA SER A 85 4.94 7.44 0.20
C SER A 85 5.57 8.68 -0.45
N PRO A 86 6.61 8.53 -1.28
CA PRO A 86 7.37 9.65 -1.84
C PRO A 86 6.56 10.48 -2.85
N GLY A 87 5.42 9.94 -3.29
CA GLY A 87 4.44 10.59 -4.13
C GLY A 87 3.13 9.80 -4.11
N PHE A 88 2.11 10.34 -4.78
CA PHE A 88 0.80 9.69 -4.87
C PHE A 88 0.43 9.41 -6.33
N PRO A 89 -0.21 8.27 -6.62
CA PRO A 89 -0.55 7.21 -5.68
C PRO A 89 0.66 6.34 -5.32
N THR A 90 0.65 5.75 -4.12
CA THR A 90 1.56 4.67 -3.73
C THR A 90 0.72 3.48 -3.27
N SER A 91 0.94 2.30 -3.85
CA SER A 91 0.23 1.07 -3.45
C SER A 91 1.17 0.14 -2.70
N TRP A 92 0.75 -0.37 -1.56
CA TRP A 92 1.47 -1.35 -0.73
C TRP A 92 0.71 -2.66 -0.73
N LEU A 93 1.36 -3.75 -1.17
CA LEU A 93 0.78 -5.08 -1.15
C LEU A 93 1.27 -5.86 0.06
N TRP A 94 0.34 -6.52 0.73
CA TRP A 94 0.56 -7.32 1.92
C TRP A 94 -0.07 -8.70 1.76
N ASP A 95 0.66 -9.72 2.17
CA ASP A 95 0.07 -11.02 2.49
C ASP A 95 -0.52 -10.96 3.90
N ILE A 96 -1.67 -11.60 4.07
CA ILE A 96 -2.38 -11.74 5.35
C ILE A 96 -2.25 -13.19 5.78
N ASP A 97 -1.65 -13.42 6.94
CA ASP A 97 -1.65 -14.72 7.60
C ASP A 97 -2.05 -14.58 9.07
N ASP A 98 -1.94 -15.67 9.84
CA ASP A 98 -2.31 -15.70 11.25
C ASP A 98 -1.36 -14.91 12.17
N ASP A 99 -0.16 -14.57 11.69
CA ASP A 99 0.85 -13.81 12.44
C ASP A 99 0.75 -12.30 12.15
N GLY A 100 0.30 -11.89 10.96
CA GLY A 100 0.09 -10.49 10.65
C GLY A 100 -0.04 -10.12 9.18
N LEU A 101 0.36 -8.88 8.90
CA LEU A 101 0.55 -8.36 7.55
C LEU A 101 2.03 -8.47 7.18
N HIS A 102 2.35 -9.19 6.11
CA HIS A 102 3.72 -9.32 5.60
C HIS A 102 3.87 -8.52 4.32
N PHE A 103 4.87 -7.63 4.28
CA PHE A 103 5.10 -6.83 3.08
C PHE A 103 5.51 -7.74 1.91
N VAL A 104 4.87 -7.53 0.76
CA VAL A 104 5.07 -8.33 -0.45
C VAL A 104 5.76 -7.50 -1.53
N ALA A 105 5.14 -6.37 -1.90
CA ALA A 105 5.60 -5.52 -2.98
C ALA A 105 4.93 -4.14 -2.90
N LEU A 106 5.42 -3.18 -3.69
CA LEU A 106 4.81 -1.88 -3.83
C LEU A 106 4.69 -1.44 -5.29
N ALA A 107 3.79 -0.49 -5.55
CA ALA A 107 3.69 0.20 -6.83
C ALA A 107 3.77 1.72 -6.63
N LEU A 108 4.65 2.38 -7.39
CA LEU A 108 4.81 3.84 -7.37
C LEU A 108 4.18 4.45 -8.62
N GLY A 109 3.11 5.22 -8.42
CA GLY A 109 2.33 5.83 -9.47
C GLY A 109 1.15 4.95 -9.94
N PRO A 110 0.39 5.44 -10.95
CA PRO A 110 -0.62 4.63 -11.63
C PRO A 110 0.02 3.45 -12.37
N LEU A 111 -0.80 2.46 -12.73
CA LEU A 111 -0.35 1.35 -13.58
C LEU A 111 -0.06 1.87 -14.99
N SER A 112 0.73 1.14 -15.77
CA SER A 112 0.97 1.51 -17.17
C SER A 112 -0.34 1.55 -17.96
N HIS A 113 -0.40 2.45 -18.95
CA HIS A 113 -1.56 2.55 -19.84
C HIS A 113 -1.66 1.38 -20.83
N HIS A 114 -0.53 0.77 -21.16
CA HIS A 114 -0.46 -0.23 -22.23
C HIS A 114 -0.76 -1.63 -21.69
N GLU A 115 -0.27 -1.96 -20.49
CA GLU A 115 -0.34 -3.31 -19.92
C GLU A 115 -0.70 -3.28 -18.42
N PRO A 116 -1.82 -2.64 -18.02
CA PRO A 116 -2.19 -2.51 -16.61
C PRO A 116 -2.48 -3.87 -15.94
N GLU A 117 -2.91 -4.87 -16.70
CA GLU A 117 -3.12 -6.25 -16.24
C GLU A 117 -1.79 -6.95 -15.88
N ASP A 118 -0.73 -6.72 -16.67
CA ASP A 118 0.58 -7.30 -16.40
C ASP A 118 1.22 -6.64 -15.18
N ASP A 119 1.08 -5.33 -15.03
CA ASP A 119 1.59 -4.61 -13.86
C ASP A 119 0.94 -5.11 -12.56
N ILE A 120 -0.39 -5.26 -12.54
CA ILE A 120 -1.07 -5.76 -11.35
C ILE A 120 -0.76 -7.24 -11.11
N SER A 121 -0.62 -8.05 -12.16
CA SER A 121 -0.25 -9.46 -12.04
C SER A 121 1.16 -9.63 -11.46
N ARG A 122 2.10 -8.78 -11.89
CA ARG A 122 3.46 -8.72 -11.34
C ARG A 122 3.46 -8.27 -9.88
N LEU A 123 2.67 -7.24 -9.56
CA LEU A 123 2.54 -6.79 -8.17
C LEU A 123 2.02 -7.92 -7.29
N LEU A 124 0.96 -8.60 -7.70
CA LEU A 124 0.41 -9.78 -7.02
C LEU A 124 1.41 -10.95 -6.98
N ALA A 125 2.33 -11.06 -7.93
CA ALA A 125 3.41 -12.05 -7.87
C ALA A 125 4.57 -11.64 -6.94
N GLY A 126 4.48 -10.49 -6.26
CA GLY A 126 5.54 -10.00 -5.36
C GLY A 126 6.63 -9.20 -6.06
N THR A 127 6.38 -8.72 -7.28
CA THR A 127 7.31 -7.86 -8.01
C THR A 127 6.84 -6.42 -7.94
N SER A 128 7.62 -5.57 -7.27
CA SER A 128 7.34 -4.14 -7.18
C SER A 128 7.43 -3.47 -8.55
N TYR A 129 6.59 -2.47 -8.76
CA TYR A 129 6.52 -1.68 -10.00
C TYR A 129 6.76 -0.19 -9.71
N ARG A 130 7.31 0.52 -10.69
CA ARG A 130 7.41 1.98 -10.63
C ARG A 130 7.25 2.61 -12.00
N VAL A 131 6.66 3.80 -12.02
CA VAL A 131 6.72 4.68 -13.19
C VAL A 131 8.14 5.23 -13.42
N PRO A 132 8.50 5.65 -14.64
CA PRO A 132 9.81 6.24 -14.94
C PRO A 132 10.17 7.45 -14.07
N GLU A 133 9.19 8.27 -13.71
CA GLU A 133 9.34 9.48 -12.88
C GLU A 133 9.80 9.15 -11.45
N ALA A 134 9.60 7.91 -11.00
CA ALA A 134 10.04 7.42 -9.71
C ALA A 134 11.45 6.79 -9.74
N ALA A 135 12.18 6.91 -10.85
CA ALA A 135 13.54 6.38 -10.96
C ALA A 135 14.48 7.00 -9.92
N GLY A 136 15.31 6.15 -9.30
CA GLY A 136 16.26 6.57 -8.26
C GLY A 136 15.65 6.98 -6.92
N ILE A 137 14.32 6.85 -6.75
CA ILE A 137 13.69 7.11 -5.45
C ILE A 137 14.00 5.96 -4.49
N THR A 138 14.42 6.33 -3.27
CA THR A 138 14.47 5.41 -2.11
C THR A 138 13.28 5.67 -1.21
N ILE A 139 12.53 4.60 -0.92
CA ILE A 139 11.44 4.57 0.04
C ILE A 139 11.95 3.98 1.34
N ARG A 140 11.36 4.38 2.47
CA ARG A 140 11.72 3.82 3.76
C ARG A 140 10.48 3.26 4.45
N ALA A 141 10.61 2.03 4.92
CA ALA A 141 9.73 1.44 5.91
C ALA A 141 10.52 1.36 7.23
N THR A 142 10.09 2.11 8.24
CA THR A 142 10.82 2.25 9.50
C THR A 142 9.94 1.86 10.67
N SER A 143 10.52 1.15 11.64
CA SER A 143 10.01 0.98 13.00
C SER A 143 11.08 1.45 13.99
N PRO A 144 10.81 1.50 15.31
CA PRO A 144 11.81 1.94 16.29
C PRO A 144 13.15 1.18 16.21
N ASP A 145 13.11 -0.09 15.84
CA ASP A 145 14.29 -0.99 15.84
C ASP A 145 14.75 -1.38 14.42
N GLN A 146 14.02 -0.99 13.37
CA GLN A 146 14.28 -1.45 12.00
C GLN A 146 14.13 -0.31 10.99
N ASP A 147 15.00 -0.28 9.98
CA ASP A 147 14.94 0.64 8.84
C ASP A 147 15.20 -0.15 7.56
N HIS A 148 14.18 -0.21 6.70
CA HIS A 148 14.23 -0.90 5.42
C HIS A 148 14.16 0.12 4.29
N PRO A 149 15.31 0.48 3.68
CA PRO A 149 15.31 1.19 2.41
C PRO A 149 14.80 0.26 1.30
N LEU A 150 13.85 0.74 0.51
CA LEU A 150 13.30 0.08 -0.67
C LEU A 150 13.68 0.93 -1.88
N ASP A 151 14.54 0.40 -2.73
CA ASP A 151 15.04 1.10 -3.91
C ASP A 151 15.40 0.12 -5.04
N GLU A 152 15.97 0.63 -6.13
CA GLU A 152 16.31 -0.19 -7.30
C GLU A 152 17.33 -1.28 -6.99
N SER A 153 18.19 -1.10 -5.99
CA SER A 153 19.23 -2.09 -5.64
C SER A 153 18.67 -3.38 -5.06
N ASN A 154 17.46 -3.31 -4.47
CA ASN A 154 16.75 -4.47 -3.93
C ASN A 154 15.41 -4.74 -4.62
N GLY A 155 15.15 -4.08 -5.77
CA GLY A 155 13.89 -4.21 -6.49
C GLY A 155 12.69 -3.73 -5.68
N TYR A 156 12.87 -2.74 -4.80
CA TYR A 156 11.87 -2.23 -3.87
C TYR A 156 11.25 -3.33 -2.98
N TRP A 157 12.10 -4.22 -2.48
CA TRP A 157 11.69 -5.35 -1.65
C TRP A 157 12.44 -5.39 -0.33
N ALA A 158 11.74 -5.75 0.75
CA ALA A 158 12.33 -6.08 2.04
C ALA A 158 11.43 -7.09 2.76
N ARG A 159 11.97 -7.73 3.79
CA ARG A 159 11.20 -8.60 4.68
C ARG A 159 10.87 -7.87 5.97
N PHE A 160 9.62 -7.46 6.11
CA PHE A 160 9.09 -6.93 7.35
C PHE A 160 7.59 -7.20 7.47
N SER A 161 7.10 -7.19 8.70
CA SER A 161 5.72 -7.53 9.01
C SER A 161 5.15 -6.64 10.10
N VAL A 162 3.84 -6.42 10.04
CA VAL A 162 3.07 -5.79 11.11
C VAL A 162 2.30 -6.91 11.83
N PRO A 163 2.67 -7.25 13.07
CA PRO A 163 1.96 -8.25 13.86
C PRO A 163 0.49 -7.89 14.06
N LEU A 164 -0.40 -8.89 14.09
CA LEU A 164 -1.84 -8.67 14.34
C LEU A 164 -2.12 -7.95 15.66
N GLU A 165 -1.36 -8.25 16.72
CA GLU A 165 -1.47 -7.58 18.02
C GLU A 165 -1.34 -6.05 17.91
N GLN A 166 -0.47 -5.55 17.02
CA GLN A 166 -0.30 -4.12 16.81
C GLN A 166 -1.49 -3.48 16.06
N LEU A 167 -2.23 -4.27 15.29
CA LEU A 167 -3.46 -3.84 14.62
C LEU A 167 -4.66 -3.85 15.58
N GLU A 168 -4.67 -4.77 16.55
CA GLU A 168 -5.77 -4.98 17.49
C GLU A 168 -5.73 -4.04 18.70
N ASP A 169 -4.54 -3.72 19.24
CA ASP A 169 -4.38 -2.84 20.41
C ASP A 169 -4.96 -1.43 20.19
N SER A 170 -4.97 -0.96 18.93
CA SER A 170 -5.55 0.33 18.55
C SER A 170 -7.09 0.36 18.57
N SER A 171 -7.74 -0.80 18.66
CA SER A 171 -9.21 -0.93 18.68
C SER A 171 -9.78 -0.86 20.10
N SER A 172 -8.94 -0.97 21.13
CA SER A 172 -9.34 -1.04 22.55
C SER A 172 -9.32 0.32 23.26
N GLN A 173 -9.01 1.41 22.55
CA GLN A 173 -8.94 2.77 23.11
C GLN A 173 -10.04 3.72 22.59
N GLN A 174 -11.15 3.19 22.05
CA GLN A 174 -12.33 3.99 21.68
C GLN A 174 -13.52 3.73 22.60
#